data_AF-A0A2E0U2P6-F1
#
_entry.id   AF-A0A2E0U2P6-F1
#
_cell.length_a   1.000
_cell.length_b   1.000
_cell.length_c   1.000
_cell.angle_alpha   90.00
_cell.angle_beta   90.00
_cell.angle_gamma   90.00
#
_symmetry.space_group_name_H-M   'P 1'
#
loop_
_entity.id
_entity.type
_entity.pdbx_description
1 polymer ?
#
loop_
_entity_poly.entity_id
_entity_poly.type
_entity_poly.pdbx_seq_one_letter_code
_entity_poly.pdbx_strand_id
1 'polypeptide(L)'
;EFEEVKKLSKKYFGRHKKGKVSFGMETRDPLIETSIKVEMNHPTVKQKIWKKFYRVDSYKKSIKKGLALDIGLKILASGSTSLLYESLVNKKKIFSAVGGYYQGLTKGEGNVYFYAIPNEEINLDEVDKIINDEMKIILNQGISEKRFEIEKKKYIFDSIYSRDGILNPAQSIGESLTIGFSLDDIENLNKKINEITFFDVKDALKSFQENKNFIIGGLKS
;
A
#
# COMPACT_ATOMS: atom_id res chain seq x y z
N GLU A 1 -17.09 18.46 -27.99
CA GLU A 1 -15.76 18.08 -27.46
C GLU A 1 -15.47 16.58 -27.53
N PHE A 2 -16.19 15.70 -26.83
CA PHE A 2 -15.91 14.24 -26.87
C PHE A 2 -15.97 13.61 -28.28
N GLU A 3 -17.02 13.88 -29.05
CA GLU A 3 -17.15 13.37 -30.42
C GLU A 3 -16.06 13.89 -31.37
N GLU A 4 -15.57 15.10 -31.11
CA GLU A 4 -14.46 15.67 -31.87
C GLU A 4 -13.13 14.96 -31.56
N VAL A 5 -12.85 14.71 -30.27
CA VAL A 5 -11.69 13.92 -29.84
C VAL A 5 -11.75 12.50 -30.43
N LYS A 6 -12.92 11.87 -30.42
CA LYS A 6 -13.13 10.54 -31.02
C LYS A 6 -12.88 10.55 -32.53
N LYS A 7 -13.35 11.58 -33.24
CA LYS A 7 -13.11 11.77 -34.68
C LYS A 7 -11.62 11.96 -34.99
N LEU A 8 -10.92 12.81 -34.23
CA LEU A 8 -9.48 13.04 -34.37
C LEU A 8 -8.68 11.78 -34.05
N SER A 9 -9.03 11.07 -32.98
CA SER A 9 -8.39 9.81 -32.60
C SER A 9 -8.53 8.76 -33.71
N LYS A 10 -9.73 8.58 -34.28
CA LYS A 10 -9.95 7.68 -35.42
C LYS A 10 -9.17 8.11 -36.66
N LYS A 11 -9.09 9.41 -36.95
CA LYS A 11 -8.35 9.96 -38.10
C LYS A 11 -6.85 9.68 -38.00
N TYR A 12 -6.24 9.94 -36.85
CA TYR A 12 -4.78 9.86 -36.69
C TYR A 12 -4.29 8.47 -36.28
N PHE A 13 -5.00 7.77 -35.39
CA PHE A 13 -4.58 6.47 -34.86
C PHE A 13 -5.26 5.27 -35.54
N GLY A 14 -6.48 5.42 -36.08
CA GLY A 14 -7.26 4.31 -36.64
C GLY A 14 -6.65 3.64 -37.89
N ARG A 15 -5.69 4.31 -38.54
CA ARG A 15 -4.95 3.77 -39.69
C ARG A 15 -3.86 2.76 -39.30
N HIS A 16 -3.48 2.69 -38.03
CA HIS A 16 -2.45 1.75 -37.58
C HIS A 16 -3.04 0.36 -37.41
N LYS A 17 -2.43 -0.64 -38.07
CA LYS A 17 -2.82 -2.05 -37.89
C LYS A 17 -2.55 -2.47 -36.45
N LYS A 18 -3.47 -3.26 -35.88
CA LYS A 18 -3.27 -3.88 -34.56
C LYS A 18 -1.96 -4.69 -34.58
N GLY A 19 -1.07 -4.42 -33.63
CA GLY A 19 0.14 -5.22 -33.45
C GLY A 19 -0.18 -6.67 -33.07
N LYS A 20 0.76 -7.59 -33.32
CA LYS A 20 0.66 -8.94 -32.77
C LYS A 20 0.69 -8.85 -31.25
N VAL A 21 -0.41 -9.21 -30.59
CA VAL A 21 -0.47 -9.28 -29.13
C VAL A 21 0.24 -10.56 -28.70
N SER A 22 1.46 -10.45 -28.20
CA SER A 22 2.02 -11.52 -27.38
C SER A 22 1.37 -11.44 -26.01
N PHE A 23 0.61 -12.46 -25.62
CA PHE A 23 0.29 -12.62 -24.21
C PHE A 23 1.62 -12.82 -23.48
N GLY A 24 2.01 -11.82 -22.68
CA GLY A 24 3.26 -11.90 -21.92
C GLY A 24 3.23 -13.15 -21.05
N MET A 25 4.39 -13.80 -20.90
CA MET A 25 4.55 -14.87 -19.92
C MET A 25 4.04 -14.36 -18.58
N GLU A 26 3.13 -15.12 -17.96
CA GLU A 26 2.69 -14.84 -16.60
C GLU A 26 3.88 -15.13 -15.68
N THR A 27 4.65 -14.10 -15.35
CA THR A 27 5.73 -14.22 -14.39
C THR A 27 5.12 -14.36 -13.01
N ARG A 28 5.21 -15.55 -12.43
CA ARG A 28 4.89 -15.77 -11.02
C ARG A 28 6.18 -15.75 -10.24
N ASP A 29 6.27 -14.80 -9.32
CA ASP A 29 7.35 -14.79 -8.34
C ASP A 29 7.10 -15.95 -7.36
N PRO A 30 8.02 -16.91 -7.19
CA PRO A 30 7.83 -18.05 -6.29
C PRO A 30 7.44 -17.59 -4.89
N LEU A 31 6.69 -18.42 -4.16
CA LEU A 31 6.41 -18.13 -2.76
C LEU A 31 7.72 -18.08 -1.99
N ILE A 32 7.85 -17.06 -1.15
CA ILE A 32 8.96 -16.98 -0.20
C ILE A 32 8.62 -17.93 0.95
N GLU A 33 9.19 -19.13 0.93
CA GLU A 33 8.96 -20.18 1.94
C GLU A 33 9.83 -20.01 3.20
N THR A 34 10.72 -19.02 3.22
CA THR A 34 11.68 -18.79 4.31
C THR A 34 11.84 -17.31 4.62
N SER A 35 12.34 -16.98 5.81
CA SER A 35 12.64 -15.59 6.16
C SER A 35 13.89 -15.10 5.41
N ILE A 36 13.71 -14.16 4.49
CA ILE A 36 14.83 -13.51 3.78
C ILE A 36 15.19 -12.22 4.54
N LYS A 37 16.45 -12.12 4.95
CA LYS A 37 17.02 -10.92 5.56
C LYS A 37 18.25 -10.48 4.77
N VAL A 38 18.28 -9.21 4.38
CA VAL A 38 19.39 -8.60 3.66
C VAL A 38 19.93 -7.44 4.47
N GLU A 39 21.23 -7.44 4.76
CA GLU A 39 21.90 -6.34 5.45
C GLU A 39 22.98 -5.74 4.56
N MET A 40 23.02 -4.42 4.49
CA MET A 40 24.04 -3.64 3.81
C MET A 40 24.77 -2.76 4.82
N ASN A 41 26.09 -2.89 4.86
CA ASN A 41 26.99 -2.02 5.63
C ASN A 41 27.60 -0.98 4.69
N HIS A 42 27.56 0.30 5.07
CA HIS A 42 28.21 1.35 4.29
C HIS A 42 28.73 2.48 5.19
N PRO A 43 30.00 2.91 5.05
CA PRO A 43 30.68 3.81 6.00
C PRO A 43 30.07 5.22 6.10
N THR A 44 29.20 5.61 5.17
CA THR A 44 28.54 6.92 5.18
C THR A 44 27.15 6.90 5.83
N VAL A 45 26.68 5.73 6.27
CA VAL A 45 25.35 5.59 6.89
C VAL A 45 25.41 6.09 8.32
N LYS A 46 24.80 7.26 8.57
CA LYS A 46 24.77 7.87 9.91
C LYS A 46 23.59 7.39 10.77
N GLN A 47 22.57 6.81 10.14
CA GLN A 47 21.37 6.32 10.82
C GLN A 47 21.01 4.96 10.25
N LYS A 48 20.82 3.98 11.14
CA LYS A 48 20.38 2.64 10.74
C LYS A 48 18.95 2.74 10.20
N ILE A 49 18.65 2.02 9.12
CA ILE A 49 17.30 1.96 8.56
C ILE A 49 16.89 0.50 8.50
N TRP A 50 15.79 0.19 9.16
CA TRP A 50 15.09 -1.07 9.02
C TRP A 50 13.96 -0.91 8.00
N LYS A 51 13.79 -1.92 7.15
CA LYS A 51 12.76 -1.99 6.13
C LYS A 51 12.14 -3.38 6.14
N LYS A 52 10.84 -3.48 5.89
CA LYS A 52 10.16 -4.75 5.71
C LYS A 52 9.16 -4.67 4.57
N PHE A 53 9.27 -5.59 3.63
CA PHE A 53 8.43 -5.66 2.43
C PHE A 53 7.59 -6.92 2.51
N TYR A 54 6.28 -6.79 2.56
CA TYR A 54 5.35 -7.90 2.46
C TYR A 54 4.80 -7.97 1.05
N ARG A 55 4.71 -9.19 0.52
CA ARG A 55 3.91 -9.46 -0.68
C ARG A 55 2.47 -9.73 -0.26
N VAL A 56 1.53 -9.06 -0.91
CA VAL A 56 0.09 -9.10 -0.58
C VAL A 56 -0.76 -9.11 -1.85
N ASP A 57 -2.05 -9.34 -1.69
CA ASP A 57 -3.00 -9.23 -2.79
C ASP A 57 -3.13 -7.76 -3.25
N SER A 58 -3.19 -7.55 -4.57
CA SER A 58 -3.46 -6.24 -5.19
C SER A 58 -4.96 -5.94 -5.25
N TYR A 59 -5.33 -4.69 -5.52
CA TYR A 59 -6.74 -4.32 -5.75
C TYR A 59 -7.39 -5.12 -6.89
N LYS A 60 -6.57 -5.59 -7.85
CA LYS A 60 -7.04 -6.37 -9.00
C LYS A 60 -7.58 -7.73 -8.59
N LYS A 61 -7.01 -8.37 -7.56
CA LYS A 61 -7.49 -9.67 -7.08
C LYS A 61 -8.82 -9.53 -6.36
N SER A 62 -8.98 -8.46 -5.58
CA SER A 62 -10.26 -8.08 -4.98
C SER A 62 -10.21 -6.63 -4.53
N ILE A 63 -11.04 -5.78 -5.16
CA ILE A 63 -11.10 -4.36 -4.82
C ILE A 63 -11.52 -4.19 -3.36
N LYS A 64 -12.55 -4.91 -2.92
CA LYS A 64 -13.05 -4.83 -1.54
C LYS A 64 -11.96 -5.17 -0.52
N LYS A 65 -11.26 -6.30 -0.69
CA LYS A 65 -10.19 -6.70 0.24
C LYS A 65 -9.00 -5.75 0.19
N GLY A 66 -8.62 -5.28 -1.00
CA GLY A 66 -7.53 -4.31 -1.17
C GLY A 66 -7.83 -2.98 -0.48
N LEU A 67 -9.05 -2.44 -0.65
CA LEU A 67 -9.48 -1.20 0.02
C LEU A 67 -9.55 -1.37 1.54
N ALA A 68 -10.05 -2.51 2.04
CA ALA A 68 -10.08 -2.80 3.46
C ALA A 68 -8.66 -2.86 4.07
N LEU A 69 -7.72 -3.53 3.37
CA LEU A 69 -6.32 -3.59 3.79
C LEU A 69 -5.66 -2.21 3.77
N ASP A 70 -5.91 -1.41 2.73
CA ASP A 70 -5.35 -0.07 2.61
C ASP A 70 -5.81 0.86 3.75
N ILE A 71 -7.13 0.92 4.00
CA ILE A 71 -7.68 1.69 5.12
C ILE A 71 -7.08 1.20 6.45
N GLY A 72 -6.97 -0.12 6.64
CA GLY A 72 -6.35 -0.69 7.82
C GLY A 72 -4.89 -0.27 8.01
N LEU A 73 -4.09 -0.34 6.95
CA LEU A 73 -2.68 0.05 6.98
C LEU A 73 -2.49 1.56 7.13
N LYS A 74 -3.43 2.37 6.62
CA LYS A 74 -3.43 3.81 6.88
C LYS A 74 -3.58 4.12 8.36
N ILE A 75 -4.51 3.44 9.04
CA ILE A 75 -4.70 3.56 10.49
C ILE A 75 -3.47 3.05 11.25
N LEU A 76 -2.95 1.89 10.83
CA LEU A 76 -1.87 1.21 11.54
C LEU A 76 -0.53 1.94 11.41
N ALA A 77 -0.18 2.39 10.21
CA ALA A 77 1.20 2.71 9.86
C ALA A 77 1.40 3.97 8.98
N SER A 78 0.36 4.56 8.40
CA SER A 78 0.53 5.68 7.48
C SER A 78 0.54 7.04 8.18
N GLY A 79 1.65 7.76 8.02
CA GLY A 79 1.80 9.13 8.51
C GLY A 79 1.93 9.25 10.03
N SER A 80 2.07 10.49 10.50
CA SER A 80 2.35 10.81 11.90
C SER A 80 1.16 10.60 12.85
N THR A 81 -0.05 10.38 12.31
CA THR A 81 -1.25 10.09 13.12
C THR A 81 -1.55 8.60 13.24
N SER A 82 -0.72 7.74 12.63
CA SER A 82 -0.88 6.29 12.69
C SER A 82 -0.61 5.73 14.09
N LEU A 83 -1.17 4.56 14.39
CA LEU A 83 -1.04 3.93 15.70
C LEU A 83 0.41 3.53 16.01
N LEU A 84 1.15 3.03 15.02
CA LEU A 84 2.57 2.71 15.20
C LEU A 84 3.40 3.97 15.47
N TYR A 85 3.17 5.05 14.72
CA TYR A 85 3.89 6.31 14.96
C TYR A 85 3.60 6.85 16.35
N GLU A 86 2.33 6.93 16.75
CA GLU A 86 1.92 7.41 18.06
C GLU A 86 2.57 6.60 19.20
N SER A 87 2.59 5.27 19.09
CA SER A 87 3.17 4.43 20.14
C SER A 87 4.69 4.48 20.17
N LEU A 88 5.34 4.24 19.03
CA LEU A 88 6.77 3.97 18.96
C LEU A 88 7.63 5.23 18.85
N VAL A 89 7.08 6.31 18.28
CA VAL A 89 7.78 7.60 18.14
C VAL A 89 7.35 8.55 19.25
N ASN A 90 6.05 8.85 19.39
CA ASN A 90 5.61 9.89 20.32
C ASN A 90 5.67 9.45 21.78
N LYS A 91 5.14 8.26 22.10
CA LYS A 91 5.05 7.77 23.49
C LYS A 91 6.33 7.10 23.97
N LYS A 92 6.77 6.05 23.29
CA LYS A 92 7.93 5.24 23.70
C LYS A 92 9.27 5.83 23.28
N LYS A 93 9.28 6.71 22.27
CA LYS A 93 10.49 7.40 21.76
C LYS A 93 11.64 6.45 21.38
N ILE A 94 11.31 5.26 20.88
CA ILE A 94 12.30 4.25 20.45
C ILE A 94 12.82 4.60 19.05
N PHE A 95 11.95 5.17 18.21
CA PHE A 95 12.27 5.50 16.82
C PHE A 95 12.11 7.01 16.58
N SER A 96 12.93 7.55 15.69
CA SER A 96 12.73 8.91 15.15
C SER A 96 11.65 8.92 14.07
N ALA A 97 11.51 7.80 13.35
CA ALA A 97 10.46 7.58 12.38
C ALA A 97 10.09 6.10 12.32
N VAL A 98 8.79 5.83 12.19
CA VAL A 98 8.25 4.52 11.83
C VAL A 98 7.06 4.75 10.92
N GLY A 99 6.86 3.89 9.93
CA GLY A 99 5.66 4.00 9.09
C GLY A 99 5.59 2.90 8.05
N GLY A 100 4.54 2.97 7.25
CA GLY A 100 4.35 2.08 6.14
C GLY A 100 3.24 2.51 5.19
N TYR A 101 3.21 1.89 4.03
CA TYR A 101 2.20 2.11 3.01
C TYR A 101 1.91 0.84 2.23
N TYR A 102 0.71 0.76 1.67
CA TYR A 102 0.30 -0.27 0.73
C TYR A 102 0.40 0.25 -0.70
N GLN A 103 0.95 -0.57 -1.58
CA GLN A 103 0.92 -0.36 -3.02
C GLN A 103 0.17 -1.51 -3.68
N GLY A 104 -1.13 -1.29 -3.91
CA GLY A 104 -2.04 -2.27 -4.49
C GLY A 104 -2.35 -2.07 -5.97
N LEU A 105 -1.96 -0.95 -6.57
CA LEU A 105 -2.27 -0.62 -7.97
C LEU A 105 -1.24 -1.25 -8.91
N THR A 106 -1.25 -2.58 -8.97
CA THR A 106 -0.26 -3.36 -9.72
C THR A 106 -0.94 -4.37 -10.65
N LYS A 107 -0.23 -4.78 -11.71
CA LYS A 107 -0.71 -5.81 -12.65
C LYS A 107 -0.75 -7.22 -12.01
N GLY A 108 0.17 -7.47 -11.07
CA GLY A 108 0.34 -8.73 -10.35
C GLY A 108 -0.01 -8.60 -8.86
N GLU A 109 0.82 -9.15 -7.98
CA GLU A 109 0.71 -8.97 -6.53
C GLU A 109 1.02 -7.51 -6.12
N GLY A 110 0.40 -7.07 -5.03
CA GLY A 110 0.69 -5.79 -4.38
C GLY A 110 1.74 -5.96 -3.30
N ASN A 111 2.21 -4.86 -2.73
CA ASN A 111 3.21 -4.89 -1.66
C ASN A 111 2.81 -3.97 -0.50
N VAL A 112 3.16 -4.35 0.72
CA VAL A 112 3.15 -3.46 1.88
C VAL A 112 4.58 -3.21 2.29
N TYR A 113 4.95 -1.94 2.41
CA TYR A 113 6.27 -1.53 2.84
C TYR A 113 6.19 -0.90 4.23
N PHE A 114 7.08 -1.33 5.11
CA PHE A 114 7.35 -0.69 6.39
C PHE A 114 8.78 -0.20 6.46
N TYR A 115 8.99 0.85 7.24
CA TYR A 115 10.31 1.36 7.58
C TYR A 115 10.36 1.83 9.02
N ALA A 116 11.56 1.82 9.60
CA ALA A 116 11.83 2.39 10.91
C ALA A 116 13.28 2.89 11.01
N ILE A 117 13.46 3.97 11.75
CA ILE A 117 14.77 4.58 12.04
C ILE A 117 14.91 4.68 13.57
N PRO A 118 15.71 3.81 14.20
CA PRO A 118 15.86 3.82 15.65
C PRO A 118 16.62 5.06 16.13
N ASN A 119 16.29 5.54 17.33
CA ASN A 119 17.00 6.66 17.96
C ASN A 119 18.36 6.22 18.51
N GLU A 120 18.46 4.98 18.95
CA GLU A 120 19.65 4.40 19.56
C GLU A 120 20.21 3.24 18.72
N GLU A 121 21.41 2.80 19.07
CA GLU A 121 22.05 1.65 18.45
C GLU A 121 21.41 0.32 18.88
N ILE A 122 20.27 -0.02 18.28
CA ILE A 122 19.62 -1.32 18.44
C ILE A 122 19.87 -2.24 17.24
N ASN A 123 19.89 -3.56 17.49
CA ASN A 123 20.01 -4.55 16.43
C ASN A 123 18.75 -4.58 15.56
N LEU A 124 18.89 -4.87 14.26
CA LEU A 124 17.77 -4.97 13.32
C LEU A 124 16.76 -6.06 13.69
N ASP A 125 17.19 -7.15 14.32
CA ASP A 125 16.27 -8.20 14.81
C ASP A 125 15.43 -7.69 15.99
N GLU A 126 16.03 -6.85 16.83
CA GLU A 126 15.33 -6.20 17.94
C GLU A 126 14.34 -5.16 17.41
N VAL A 127 14.71 -4.38 16.38
CA VAL A 127 13.79 -3.48 15.68
C VAL A 127 12.58 -4.25 15.14
N ASP A 128 12.80 -5.35 14.41
CA ASP A 128 11.71 -6.17 13.86
C ASP A 128 10.81 -6.70 14.98
N LYS A 129 11.41 -7.21 16.07
CA LYS A 129 10.66 -7.71 17.22
C LYS A 129 9.79 -6.62 17.87
N ILE A 130 10.35 -5.44 18.15
CA ILE A 130 9.63 -4.32 18.77
C ILE A 130 8.42 -3.92 17.90
N ILE A 131 8.61 -3.81 16.59
CA ILE A 131 7.53 -3.40 15.67
C ILE A 131 6.46 -4.49 15.59
N ASN A 132 6.84 -5.76 15.42
CA ASN A 132 5.87 -6.86 15.35
C ASN A 132 5.09 -7.02 16.65
N ASP A 133 5.74 -6.87 17.81
CA ASP A 133 5.08 -6.96 19.11
C ASP A 133 4.14 -5.78 19.33
N GLU A 134 4.52 -4.57 18.91
CA GLU A 134 3.62 -3.41 18.95
C GLU A 134 2.41 -3.58 18.01
N MET A 135 2.62 -4.08 16.79
CA MET A 135 1.53 -4.40 15.87
C MET A 135 0.56 -5.41 16.49
N LYS A 136 1.06 -6.47 17.13
CA LYS A 136 0.21 -7.45 17.86
C LYS A 136 -0.57 -6.78 18.99
N ILE A 137 0.06 -5.93 19.79
CA ILE A 137 -0.60 -5.22 20.88
C ILE A 137 -1.73 -4.34 20.34
N ILE A 138 -1.46 -3.53 19.31
CA ILE A 138 -2.44 -2.65 18.67
C ILE A 138 -3.63 -3.46 18.14
N LEU A 139 -3.37 -4.54 17.41
CA LEU A 139 -4.41 -5.37 16.81
C LEU A 139 -5.23 -6.14 17.86
N ASN A 140 -4.61 -6.57 18.96
CA ASN A 140 -5.29 -7.24 20.08
C ASN A 140 -6.13 -6.27 20.92
N GLN A 141 -5.62 -5.07 21.20
CA GLN A 141 -6.40 -4.01 21.87
C GLN A 141 -7.58 -3.54 21.02
N GLY A 142 -7.44 -3.66 19.70
CA GLY A 142 -8.45 -3.32 18.71
C GLY A 142 -8.36 -1.87 18.26
N ILE A 143 -8.73 -1.65 17.01
CA ILE A 143 -8.93 -0.32 16.44
C ILE A 143 -10.31 0.18 16.87
N SER A 144 -10.46 1.47 17.16
CA SER A 144 -11.79 2.03 17.44
C SER A 144 -12.55 2.32 16.15
N GLU A 145 -13.86 2.11 16.18
CA GLU A 145 -14.75 2.44 15.05
C GLU A 145 -14.63 3.92 14.64
N LYS A 146 -14.46 4.82 15.63
CA LYS A 146 -14.20 6.24 15.37
C LYS A 146 -12.95 6.47 14.52
N ARG A 147 -11.85 5.74 14.75
CA ARG A 147 -10.63 5.85 13.93
C ARG A 147 -10.87 5.35 12.52
N PHE A 148 -11.61 4.26 12.38
CA PHE A 148 -12.02 3.74 11.08
C PHE A 148 -12.84 4.77 10.29
N GLU A 149 -13.88 5.35 10.89
CA GLU A 149 -14.72 6.35 10.23
C GLU A 149 -13.93 7.60 9.81
N ILE A 150 -13.02 8.07 10.66
CA ILE A 150 -12.14 9.21 10.33
C ILE A 150 -11.26 8.87 9.12
N GLU A 151 -10.60 7.70 9.12
CA GLU A 151 -9.69 7.34 8.04
C GLU A 151 -10.43 7.05 6.73
N LYS A 152 -11.59 6.39 6.79
CA LYS A 152 -12.47 6.20 5.64
C LYS A 152 -12.89 7.53 5.03
N LYS A 153 -13.27 8.50 5.86
CA LYS A 153 -13.64 9.84 5.40
C LYS A 153 -12.46 10.55 4.73
N LYS A 154 -11.26 10.49 5.32
CA LYS A 154 -10.03 11.03 4.71
C LYS A 154 -9.75 10.39 3.36
N TYR A 155 -9.84 9.07 3.26
CA TYR A 155 -9.65 8.35 2.01
C TYR A 155 -10.60 8.87 0.91
N ILE A 156 -11.89 9.03 1.23
CA ILE A 156 -12.87 9.58 0.29
C ILE A 156 -12.49 11.00 -0.14
N PHE A 157 -12.07 11.86 0.80
CA PHE A 157 -11.60 13.19 0.47
C PHE A 157 -10.37 13.17 -0.44
N ASP A 158 -9.37 12.33 -0.17
CA ASP A 158 -8.17 12.19 -1.00
C ASP A 158 -8.53 11.69 -2.41
N SER A 159 -9.49 10.77 -2.53
CA SER A 159 -10.03 10.25 -3.79
C SER A 159 -10.79 11.31 -4.59
N ILE A 160 -11.47 12.25 -3.92
CA ILE A 160 -12.14 13.38 -4.59
C ILE A 160 -11.09 14.42 -5.00
N TYR A 161 -10.17 14.79 -4.11
CA TYR A 161 -9.17 15.81 -4.35
C TYR A 161 -8.17 15.40 -5.45
N SER A 162 -7.85 14.11 -5.55
CA SER A 162 -7.05 13.58 -6.67
C SER A 162 -7.76 13.72 -8.04
N ARG A 163 -9.08 13.97 -8.05
CA ARG A 163 -9.84 14.30 -9.27
C ARG A 163 -9.88 15.79 -9.58
N ASP A 164 -9.41 16.65 -8.69
CA ASP A 164 -9.31 18.09 -8.95
C ASP A 164 -8.14 18.36 -9.91
N GLY A 165 -8.43 19.06 -11.01
CA GLY A 165 -7.49 19.30 -12.12
C GLY A 165 -7.59 18.26 -13.25
N ILE A 166 -6.92 18.51 -14.39
CA ILE A 166 -7.07 17.68 -15.61
C ILE A 166 -5.99 16.57 -15.72
N LEU A 167 -4.79 16.81 -15.18
CA LEU A 167 -3.64 15.91 -15.33
C LEU A 167 -3.76 14.65 -14.46
N ASN A 168 -4.13 14.81 -13.18
CA ASN A 168 -4.22 13.70 -12.22
C ASN A 168 -5.31 12.67 -12.59
N PRO A 169 -6.52 13.06 -13.05
CA PRO A 169 -7.51 12.10 -13.52
C PRO A 169 -7.05 11.32 -14.76
N ALA A 170 -6.44 12.00 -15.75
CA ALA A 170 -6.01 11.37 -16.99
C ALA A 170 -4.92 10.31 -16.73
N GLN A 171 -3.94 10.65 -15.88
CA GLN A 171 -2.92 9.70 -15.43
C GLN A 171 -3.55 8.53 -14.68
N SER A 172 -4.42 8.81 -13.69
CA SER A 172 -5.04 7.76 -12.86
C SER A 172 -5.88 6.78 -13.68
N ILE A 173 -6.63 7.29 -14.67
CA ILE A 173 -7.40 6.47 -15.62
C ILE A 173 -6.46 5.64 -16.48
N GLY A 174 -5.41 6.25 -17.04
CA GLY A 174 -4.42 5.55 -17.86
C GLY A 174 -3.76 4.39 -17.09
N GLU A 175 -3.25 4.67 -15.89
CA GLU A 175 -2.61 3.66 -15.03
C GLU A 175 -3.57 2.52 -14.70
N SER A 176 -4.78 2.84 -14.24
CA SER A 176 -5.80 1.85 -13.87
C SER A 176 -6.19 0.96 -15.07
N LEU A 177 -6.43 1.55 -16.24
CA LEU A 177 -6.76 0.80 -17.47
C LEU A 177 -5.60 -0.11 -17.90
N THR A 178 -4.35 0.34 -17.79
CA THR A 178 -3.18 -0.45 -18.22
C THR A 178 -2.97 -1.73 -17.42
N ILE A 179 -3.40 -1.75 -16.15
CA ILE A 179 -3.27 -2.92 -15.27
C ILE A 179 -4.54 -3.80 -15.25
N GLY A 180 -5.62 -3.34 -15.88
CA GLY A 180 -6.82 -4.11 -16.17
C GLY A 180 -8.08 -3.73 -15.38
N PHE A 181 -8.12 -2.56 -14.74
CA PHE A 181 -9.36 -2.03 -14.16
C PHE A 181 -10.32 -1.57 -15.25
N SER A 182 -11.62 -1.63 -14.96
CA SER A 182 -12.65 -1.04 -15.81
C SER A 182 -12.85 0.44 -15.50
N LEU A 183 -13.48 1.18 -16.42
CA LEU A 183 -13.93 2.56 -16.14
C LEU A 183 -14.92 2.59 -14.97
N ASP A 184 -15.78 1.58 -14.84
CA ASP A 184 -16.70 1.45 -13.69
C ASP A 184 -15.94 1.36 -12.36
N ASP A 185 -14.81 0.65 -12.31
CA ASP A 185 -13.97 0.56 -11.11
C ASP A 185 -13.44 1.91 -10.67
N ILE A 186 -13.09 2.76 -11.63
CA ILE A 186 -12.56 4.09 -11.38
C ILE A 186 -13.70 5.03 -11.00
N GLU A 187 -14.77 5.07 -11.79
CA GLU A 187 -15.91 5.97 -11.57
C GLU A 187 -16.62 5.70 -10.24
N ASN A 188 -16.82 4.43 -9.90
CA ASN A 188 -17.51 3.99 -8.69
C ASN A 188 -16.57 3.68 -7.52
N LEU A 189 -15.32 4.17 -7.52
CA LEU A 189 -14.38 3.95 -6.43
C LEU A 189 -14.91 4.47 -5.08
N ASN A 190 -15.48 5.68 -5.03
CA ASN A 190 -16.08 6.24 -3.82
C ASN A 190 -17.29 5.42 -3.34
N LYS A 191 -18.08 4.92 -4.30
CA LYS A 191 -18.96 3.74 -4.21
C LYS A 191 -18.41 2.67 -3.28
N LYS A 192 -17.38 2.03 -3.81
CA LYS A 192 -16.72 0.84 -3.27
C LYS A 192 -16.05 1.11 -1.91
N ILE A 193 -15.47 2.31 -1.70
CA ILE A 193 -14.93 2.73 -0.40
C ILE A 193 -16.05 2.84 0.65
N ASN A 194 -17.20 3.43 0.30
CA ASN A 194 -18.33 3.57 1.22
C ASN A 194 -18.91 2.22 1.66
N GLU A 195 -18.83 1.19 0.83
CA GLU A 195 -19.26 -0.18 1.15
C GLU A 195 -18.30 -0.93 2.09
N ILE A 196 -17.07 -0.43 2.29
CA ILE A 196 -16.14 -1.03 3.25
C ILE A 196 -16.66 -0.83 4.67
N THR A 197 -16.77 -1.94 5.40
CA THR A 197 -17.20 -1.94 6.80
C THR A 197 -16.00 -1.99 7.75
N PHE A 198 -16.24 -1.63 9.00
CA PHE A 198 -15.24 -1.76 10.06
C PHE A 198 -14.76 -3.22 10.23
N PHE A 199 -15.67 -4.19 10.05
CA PHE A 199 -15.35 -5.61 10.12
C PHE A 199 -14.41 -6.05 8.99
N ASP A 200 -14.64 -5.59 7.76
CA ASP A 200 -13.75 -5.87 6.62
C ASP A 200 -12.31 -5.42 6.90
N VAL A 201 -12.15 -4.25 7.53
CA VAL A 201 -10.83 -3.70 7.90
C VAL A 201 -10.15 -4.53 8.99
N LYS A 202 -10.89 -4.94 10.02
CA LYS A 202 -10.36 -5.81 11.08
C LYS A 202 -9.89 -7.15 10.53
N ASP A 203 -10.69 -7.77 9.67
CA ASP A 203 -10.38 -9.06 9.05
C ASP A 203 -9.17 -8.95 8.11
N ALA A 204 -9.08 -7.86 7.35
CA ALA A 204 -7.93 -7.59 6.49
C ALA A 204 -6.63 -7.45 7.30
N LEU A 205 -6.66 -6.71 8.41
CA LEU A 205 -5.49 -6.54 9.28
C LEU A 205 -5.11 -7.83 10.02
N LYS A 206 -6.08 -8.63 10.46
CA LYS A 206 -5.82 -9.95 11.05
C LYS A 206 -5.15 -10.89 10.05
N SER A 207 -5.69 -10.97 8.83
CA SER A 207 -5.10 -11.76 7.74
C SER A 207 -3.69 -11.28 7.39
N PHE A 208 -3.48 -9.96 7.40
CA PHE A 208 -2.17 -9.36 7.16
C PHE A 208 -1.16 -9.71 8.26
N GLN A 209 -1.56 -9.71 9.52
CA GLN A 209 -0.70 -10.07 10.66
C GLN A 209 -0.17 -11.51 10.57
N GLU A 210 -0.95 -12.41 9.96
CA GLU A 210 -0.57 -13.82 9.75
C GLU A 210 0.32 -14.01 8.51
N ASN A 211 0.53 -12.97 7.71
CA ASN A 211 1.31 -13.04 6.47
C ASN A 211 2.81 -13.25 6.75
N LYS A 212 3.36 -14.34 6.20
CA LYS A 212 4.78 -14.72 6.30
C LYS A 212 5.58 -14.44 5.03
N ASN A 213 4.93 -13.94 3.98
CA ASN A 213 5.56 -13.64 2.70
C ASN A 213 6.19 -12.25 2.74
N PHE A 214 7.35 -12.15 3.40
CA PHE A 214 8.06 -10.88 3.56
C PHE A 214 9.57 -11.02 3.47
N ILE A 215 10.21 -9.87 3.21
CA ILE A 215 11.66 -9.68 3.22
C ILE A 215 11.99 -8.56 4.18
N ILE A 216 13.05 -8.73 4.99
CA ILE A 216 13.59 -7.69 5.86
C ILE A 216 14.88 -7.15 5.25
N GLY A 217 14.98 -5.83 5.18
CA GLY A 217 16.15 -5.10 4.71
C GLY A 217 16.73 -4.22 5.82
N GLY A 218 18.05 -4.20 5.94
CA GLY A 218 18.78 -3.37 6.88
C GLY A 218 19.87 -2.57 6.21
N LEU A 219 19.94 -1.27 6.48
CA LEU A 219 21.08 -0.41 6.12
C LEU A 219 21.74 0.09 7.39
N LYS A 220 23.04 -0.18 7.58
CA LYS A 220 23.81 0.22 8.76
C LYS A 220 25.23 0.66 8.38
N SER A 221 25.95 1.27 9.33
CA SER A 221 27.39 1.53 9.20
C SER A 221 28.20 0.30 9.57
#